data_AF-A0A0D0UUE1-F1
#
_entry.id   AF-A0A0D0UUE1-F1
#
_cell.length_a   1.000
_cell.length_b   1.000
_cell.length_c   1.000
_cell.angle_alpha   90.00
_cell.angle_beta   90.00
_cell.angle_gamma   90.00
#
_symmetry.space_group_name_H-M   'P 1'
#
loop_
_entity.id
_entity.type
_entity.pdbx_description
1 polymer ?
#
loop_
_entity_poly.entity_id
_entity_poly.type
_entity_poly.pdbx_seq_one_letter_code
_entity_poly.pdbx_strand_id
1 'polypeptide(L)'
;TSLVLDSAVSSLSITSSPSFEVQIIGSIPTIQIDTTDSGQVYLSKECMQVIEIITSKCSSINISVPTAEGGDFVERPVPEQMKSRVVDGKLVTEIIEHAG
;
A
#
# COMPACT_ATOMS: atom_id res chain seq x y z
N THR A 1 12.53 -5.84 -7.78
CA THR A 1 12.52 -4.90 -8.92
C THR A 1 12.28 -3.49 -8.42
N SER A 2 13.00 -2.49 -8.92
CA SER A 2 12.80 -1.09 -8.54
C SER A 2 12.24 -0.27 -9.72
N LEU A 3 11.21 0.54 -9.49
CA LEU A 3 10.55 1.36 -10.51
C LEU A 3 10.32 2.77 -9.98
N VAL A 4 10.66 3.77 -10.79
CA VAL A 4 10.28 5.16 -10.54
C VAL A 4 9.27 5.56 -11.61
N LEU A 5 8.10 6.04 -11.21
CA LEU A 5 7.10 6.59 -12.10
C LEU A 5 6.85 8.06 -11.78
N ASP A 6 6.55 8.82 -12.82
CA ASP A 6 6.09 10.19 -12.67
C ASP A 6 4.62 10.18 -12.21
N SER A 7 3.70 9.95 -13.12
CA SER A 7 2.26 9.90 -12.83
C SER A 7 1.56 8.81 -13.64
N ALA A 8 0.37 8.43 -13.20
CA ALA A 8 -0.52 7.59 -13.98
C ALA A 8 -1.97 8.06 -13.82
N VAL A 9 -2.74 7.98 -14.91
CA VAL A 9 -4.14 8.42 -14.93
C VAL A 9 -5.03 7.50 -14.11
N SER A 10 -4.72 6.19 -14.08
CA SER A 10 -5.58 5.18 -13.47
C SER A 10 -4.91 4.42 -12.33
N SER A 11 -3.98 3.52 -12.63
CA SER A 11 -3.47 2.61 -11.62
C SER A 11 -2.13 1.98 -11.97
N LEU A 12 -1.44 1.53 -10.93
CA LEU A 12 -0.26 0.68 -11.02
C LEU A 12 -0.63 -0.69 -10.42
N SER A 13 -0.41 -1.74 -11.20
CA SER A 13 -0.65 -3.12 -10.76
C SER A 13 0.67 -3.88 -10.62
N ILE A 14 0.88 -4.48 -9.45
CA ILE A 14 2.05 -5.29 -9.12
C ILE A 14 1.54 -6.68 -8.76
N THR A 15 1.98 -7.71 -9.47
CA THR A 15 1.49 -9.09 -9.28
C THR A 15 2.62 -10.08 -9.38
N SER A 16 2.67 -11.06 -8.47
CA SER A 16 3.66 -12.13 -8.47
C SER A 16 5.11 -11.61 -8.48
N SER A 17 5.36 -10.55 -7.73
CA SER A 17 6.69 -9.94 -7.57
C SER A 17 7.24 -10.33 -6.20
N PRO A 18 8.26 -11.18 -6.08
CA PRO A 18 8.78 -11.59 -4.77
C PRO A 18 9.24 -10.41 -3.90
N SER A 19 9.77 -9.37 -4.55
CA SER A 19 10.08 -8.09 -3.91
C SER A 19 10.00 -6.93 -4.91
N PHE A 20 9.49 -5.79 -4.46
CA PHE A 20 9.50 -4.57 -5.25
C PHE A 20 9.80 -3.32 -4.43
N GLU A 21 10.24 -2.30 -5.14
CA GLU A 21 10.35 -0.94 -4.67
C GLU A 21 9.79 -0.01 -5.73
N VAL A 22 8.86 0.86 -5.35
CA VAL A 22 8.20 1.79 -6.27
C VAL A 22 8.26 3.19 -5.69
N GLN A 23 8.68 4.17 -6.47
CA GLN A 23 8.60 5.58 -6.13
C GLN A 23 7.72 6.33 -7.12
N ILE A 24 6.80 7.12 -6.59
CA ILE A 24 5.90 7.98 -7.36
C ILE A 24 6.33 9.43 -7.15
N ILE A 25 6.57 10.15 -8.25
CA ILE A 25 7.01 11.56 -8.21
C ILE A 25 5.80 12.50 -8.30
N GLY A 26 4.88 12.23 -9.22
CA GLY A 26 3.63 12.97 -9.44
C GLY A 26 2.44 12.28 -8.78
N SER A 27 1.28 12.22 -9.44
CA SER A 27 0.06 11.65 -8.86
C SER A 27 -0.35 10.31 -9.49
N ILE A 28 -0.90 9.42 -8.67
CA ILE A 28 -1.58 8.20 -9.10
C ILE A 28 -2.77 7.93 -8.18
N PRO A 29 -3.97 7.57 -8.70
CA PRO A 29 -5.14 7.36 -7.85
C PRO A 29 -5.19 5.97 -7.21
N THR A 30 -4.62 4.93 -7.83
CA THR A 30 -4.71 3.57 -7.27
C THR A 30 -3.44 2.76 -7.45
N ILE A 31 -3.04 2.03 -6.40
CA ILE A 31 -2.00 1.00 -6.47
C ILE A 31 -2.63 -0.33 -6.05
N GLN A 32 -2.52 -1.33 -6.92
CA GLN A 32 -3.00 -2.68 -6.66
C GLN A 32 -1.82 -3.64 -6.56
N ILE A 33 -1.73 -4.36 -5.45
CA ILE A 33 -0.65 -5.31 -5.16
C ILE A 33 -1.30 -6.67 -4.90
N ASP A 34 -0.89 -7.69 -5.65
CA ASP A 34 -1.39 -9.05 -5.51
C ASP A 34 -0.24 -10.06 -5.44
N THR A 35 -0.38 -11.07 -4.57
CA THR A 35 0.54 -12.22 -4.48
C THR A 35 2.01 -11.78 -4.40
N THR A 36 2.37 -11.05 -3.34
CA THR A 36 3.69 -10.41 -3.16
C THR A 36 4.08 -10.36 -1.68
N ASP A 37 5.29 -10.81 -1.34
CA ASP A 37 5.72 -11.01 0.06
C ASP A 37 6.61 -9.91 0.64
N SER A 38 7.07 -8.96 -0.19
CA SER A 38 7.86 -7.82 0.25
C SER A 38 7.69 -6.66 -0.72
N GLY A 39 7.41 -5.48 -0.20
CA GLY A 39 7.16 -4.32 -1.04
C GLY A 39 7.32 -3.00 -0.33
N GLN A 40 7.96 -2.05 -0.99
CA GLN A 40 8.06 -0.67 -0.53
C GLN A 40 7.48 0.28 -1.58
N VAL A 41 6.57 1.15 -1.16
CA VAL A 41 6.00 2.22 -2.00
C VAL A 41 6.36 3.56 -1.39
N TYR A 42 6.99 4.45 -2.15
CA TYR A 42 7.21 5.85 -1.80
C TYR A 42 6.20 6.72 -2.53
N LEU A 43 5.34 7.40 -1.76
CA LEU A 43 4.32 8.29 -2.30
C LEU A 43 4.87 9.71 -2.46
N SER A 44 4.35 10.44 -3.45
CA SER A 44 4.54 11.88 -3.53
C SER A 44 3.50 12.61 -2.66
N LYS A 45 3.73 13.91 -2.42
CA LYS A 45 2.72 14.78 -1.79
C LYS A 45 1.44 14.91 -2.63
N GLU A 46 1.52 14.71 -3.94
CA GLU A 46 0.39 14.82 -4.87
C GLU A 46 -0.58 13.63 -4.78
N CYS A 47 -0.17 12.53 -4.14
CA CYS A 47 -1.01 11.36 -3.93
C CYS A 47 -1.94 11.48 -2.71
N MET A 48 -1.65 12.39 -1.76
CA MET A 48 -2.22 12.37 -0.39
C MET A 48 -3.74 12.45 -0.30
N GLN A 49 -4.42 12.98 -1.33
CA GLN A 49 -5.87 13.16 -1.34
C GLN A 49 -6.62 12.14 -2.18
N VAL A 50 -5.92 11.41 -3.06
CA VAL A 50 -6.56 10.60 -4.11
C VAL A 50 -6.15 9.13 -4.09
N ILE A 51 -5.07 8.79 -3.37
CA ILE A 51 -4.48 7.45 -3.43
C ILE A 51 -5.31 6.41 -2.68
N GLU A 52 -5.59 5.29 -3.36
CA GLU A 52 -6.11 4.07 -2.79
C GLU A 52 -5.09 2.94 -2.96
N ILE A 53 -4.89 2.15 -1.92
CA ILE A 53 -3.96 1.01 -1.92
C ILE A 53 -4.78 -0.25 -1.67
N ILE A 54 -4.77 -1.14 -2.65
CA ILE A 54 -5.53 -2.39 -2.63
C ILE A 54 -4.53 -3.53 -2.59
N THR A 55 -4.60 -4.36 -1.55
CA THR A 55 -3.73 -5.52 -1.38
C THR A 55 -4.52 -6.82 -1.38
N SER A 56 -3.92 -7.88 -1.93
CA SER A 56 -4.50 -9.22 -1.96
C SER A 56 -3.39 -10.26 -1.85
N LYS A 57 -3.46 -11.13 -0.84
CA LYS A 57 -2.46 -12.18 -0.58
C LYS A 57 -1.02 -11.61 -0.55
N CYS A 58 -0.85 -10.50 0.16
CA CYS A 58 0.44 -9.86 0.34
C CYS A 58 0.92 -9.99 1.78
N SER A 59 2.24 -9.93 1.96
CA SER A 59 2.87 -9.77 3.28
C SER A 59 3.96 -8.70 3.20
N SER A 60 4.33 -8.11 4.35
CA SER A 60 5.42 -7.14 4.48
C SER A 60 5.40 -5.96 3.48
N ILE A 61 4.21 -5.39 3.25
CA ILE A 61 4.05 -4.20 2.41
C ILE A 61 4.13 -2.93 3.26
N ASN A 62 5.03 -2.03 2.89
CA ASN A 62 5.24 -0.75 3.57
C ASN A 62 5.00 0.42 2.62
N ILE A 63 4.35 1.46 3.16
CA ILE A 63 4.02 2.69 2.46
C ILE A 63 4.77 3.84 3.14
N SER A 64 5.70 4.43 2.41
CA SER A 64 6.44 5.62 2.82
C SER A 64 5.63 6.87 2.44
N VAL A 65 5.07 7.50 3.47
CA VAL A 65 4.27 8.73 3.35
C VAL A 65 5.19 9.93 3.55
N PRO A 66 5.27 10.88 2.60
CA PRO A 66 6.16 12.02 2.70
C PRO A 66 5.71 12.99 3.81
N THR A 67 6.67 13.49 4.57
CA THR A 67 6.44 14.52 5.59
C THR A 67 6.23 15.91 4.98
N ALA A 68 5.64 16.83 5.74
CA ALA A 68 5.36 18.19 5.30
C ALA A 68 6.64 18.96 4.91
N GLU A 69 7.76 18.71 5.61
CA GLU A 69 9.01 19.44 5.42
C GLU A 69 9.80 18.99 4.17
N GLY A 70 9.43 17.85 3.57
CA GLY A 70 10.02 17.34 2.33
C GLY A 70 11.41 16.75 2.55
N GLY A 71 11.64 15.55 2.03
CA GLY A 71 12.90 14.82 2.18
C GLY A 71 12.81 13.62 3.11
N ASP A 72 11.96 13.69 4.14
CA ASP A 72 11.72 12.58 5.06
C ASP A 72 10.39 11.87 4.79
N PHE A 73 10.38 10.56 5.02
CA PHE A 73 9.20 9.70 4.91
C PHE A 73 8.87 9.07 6.27
N VAL A 74 7.59 8.87 6.52
CA VAL A 74 7.10 8.03 7.61
C VAL A 74 6.61 6.73 7.02
N GLU A 75 7.23 5.62 7.42
CA GLU A 75 6.81 4.28 7.02
C GLU A 75 5.51 3.90 7.73
N ARG A 76 4.58 3.36 6.95
CA ARG A 76 3.29 2.84 7.41
C ARG A 76 3.13 1.42 6.87
N PRO A 77 3.21 0.38 7.71
CA PRO A 77 2.95 -0.98 7.27
C PRO A 77 1.47 -1.15 6.91
N VAL A 78 1.21 -1.84 5.80
CA VAL A 78 -0.16 -2.24 5.45
C VAL A 78 -0.55 -3.43 6.31
N PRO A 79 -1.73 -3.40 6.97
CA PRO A 79 -2.21 -4.55 7.72
C PRO A 79 -2.40 -5.79 6.83
N GLU A 80 -1.85 -6.91 7.27
CA GLU A 80 -1.88 -8.18 6.53
C GLU A 80 -2.79 -9.25 7.16
N GLN A 81 -3.32 -8.98 8.37
CA GLN A 81 -4.20 -9.91 9.07
C GLN A 81 -5.61 -9.34 9.24
N MET A 82 -6.59 -10.21 9.02
CA MET A 82 -8.02 -9.91 9.20
C MET A 82 -8.61 -10.90 10.19
N LYS A 83 -9.43 -10.41 11.12
CA LYS A 83 -10.19 -11.23 12.06
C LYS A 83 -11.64 -11.26 11.63
N SER A 84 -12.17 -12.45 11.39
CA SER A 84 -13.57 -12.64 11.03
C SER A 84 -14.30 -13.35 12.16
N ARG A 85 -15.46 -12.81 12.57
CA ARG A 85 -16.33 -13.41 13.59
C ARG A 85 -17.76 -13.53 13.08
N VAL A 86 -18.47 -14.57 13.55
CA VAL A 86 -19.90 -14.74 13.28
C VAL A 86 -20.70 -14.02 14.36
N VAL A 87 -21.50 -13.02 13.98
CA VAL A 87 -22.39 -12.26 14.88
C VAL A 87 -23.78 -12.28 14.27
N ASP A 88 -24.77 -12.80 15.00
CA ASP A 88 -26.16 -12.93 14.56
C ASP A 88 -26.30 -13.59 13.17
N GLY A 89 -25.51 -14.64 12.93
CA GLY A 89 -25.49 -15.37 11.66
C GLY A 89 -24.82 -14.66 10.49
N LYS A 90 -24.22 -13.48 10.70
CA LYS A 90 -23.48 -12.71 9.69
C LYS A 90 -21.98 -12.76 9.97
N LEU A 91 -21.18 -12.79 8.92
CA LEU A 91 -19.73 -12.65 9.02
C LEU A 91 -19.38 -11.16 9.14
N VAL A 92 -18.69 -10.80 10.22
CA VAL A 92 -18.17 -9.45 10.47
C VAL A 92 -16.64 -9.54 10.50
N THR A 93 -15.99 -8.74 9.65
CA THR A 93 -14.52 -8.73 9.50
C THR A 93 -13.96 -7.40 9.96
N GLU A 94 -12.86 -7.45 10.70
CA GLU A 94 -12.07 -6.29 11.11
C GLU A 94 -10.59 -6.53 10.81
N ILE A 95 -9.85 -5.44 10.59
CA ILE A 95 -8.41 -5.47 10.40
C ILE A 95 -7.72 -5.65 11.76
N ILE A 96 -6.70 -6.50 11.82
CA ILE A 96 -5.82 -6.60 12.99
C ILE A 96 -4.63 -5.67 12.75
N GLU A 97 -4.55 -4.60 13.54
CA GLU A 97 -3.35 -3.78 13.63
C GLU A 97 -2.42 -4.36 14.72
N HIS A 98 -1.24 -4.83 14.32
CA HIS A 98 -0.13 -4.93 15.28
C HIS A 98 0.53 -3.56 15.31
N ALA A 99 0.44 -2.86 16.44
CA ALA A 99 1.27 -1.69 16.68
C ALA A 99 2.73 -2.17 16.77
N GLY A 100 3.45 -2.07 15.66
CA GLY A 100 4.92 -2.05 15.62
C GLY A 100 5.41 -0.63 15.83
#